data_AF-A0A415BHE7-F1
#
_entry.id   AF-A0A415BHE7-F1
#
_cell.length_a   1.000
_cell.length_b   1.000
_cell.length_c   1.000
_cell.angle_alpha   90.00
_cell.angle_beta   90.00
_cell.angle_gamma   90.00
#
_symmetry.space_group_name_H-M   'P 1'
#
loop_
_entity.id
_entity.type
_entity.pdbx_description
1 polymer ?
#
loop_
_entity_poly.entity_id
_entity_poly.type
_entity_poly.pdbx_seq_one_letter_code
_entity_poly.pdbx_strand_id
1 'polypeptide(L)'
;MKYSFQLMAGAILLLSGVFAFSACGNDESYPNSTVTIAMATVENQPQYDAPYLVLDNGEKLWVVQHIVPYRDLKAGERIFGNYSFLEVGESGFAYNIRLNDYALVSVQEIIGLNPDNMDSIGNMKVQIKDMWPSNEYLNVRFMLNFPSPQKPILNLVVNEMIPWTEDGYAHLELRYNNNGSQGRLVPGMVSFKLDDYSPENSELKGIKVLVNPVDGEEKTYIFSYPLTGEDVPGFNPLDLAELK
;
A
#
# COMPACT_ATOMS: atom_id res chain seq x y z
N MET A 1 -66.70 73.73 -7.09
CA MET A 1 -65.79 74.72 -7.68
C MET A 1 -64.99 75.37 -6.56
N LYS A 2 -63.71 75.01 -6.40
CA LYS A 2 -62.59 75.84 -5.89
C LYS A 2 -61.32 74.99 -5.88
N TYR A 3 -60.30 75.57 -6.50
CA TYR A 3 -58.99 75.01 -6.80
C TYR A 3 -58.01 75.13 -5.63
N SER A 4 -56.88 74.43 -5.80
CA SER A 4 -55.49 74.71 -5.37
C SER A 4 -54.96 73.77 -4.28
N PHE A 5 -54.00 72.88 -4.60
CA PHE A 5 -52.56 73.03 -4.93
C PHE A 5 -51.72 72.95 -3.64
N GLN A 6 -50.98 71.86 -3.43
CA GLN A 6 -49.54 71.89 -3.16
C GLN A 6 -48.92 70.48 -3.04
N LEU A 7 -47.96 70.26 -3.94
CA LEU A 7 -46.73 69.47 -3.85
C LEU A 7 -46.45 68.64 -2.58
N MET A 8 -46.15 67.35 -2.78
CA MET A 8 -44.93 66.79 -2.21
C MET A 8 -44.44 65.58 -3.03
N ALA A 9 -43.31 65.77 -3.71
CA ALA A 9 -42.51 64.68 -4.23
C ALA A 9 -41.92 63.90 -3.05
N GLY A 10 -42.22 62.61 -2.96
CA GLY A 10 -41.69 61.70 -1.95
C GLY A 10 -41.15 60.45 -2.62
N ALA A 11 -39.83 60.37 -2.74
CA ALA A 11 -39.11 59.22 -3.27
C ALA A 11 -39.44 57.95 -2.47
N ILE A 12 -39.89 56.90 -3.16
CA ILE A 12 -39.96 55.55 -2.58
C ILE A 12 -38.54 54.99 -2.59
N LEU A 13 -37.88 55.10 -1.44
CA LEU A 13 -36.70 54.32 -1.07
C LEU A 13 -37.11 52.84 -1.01
N LEU A 14 -36.68 52.07 -2.00
CA LEU A 14 -36.62 50.61 -1.92
C LEU A 14 -35.52 50.25 -0.92
N LEU A 15 -35.92 50.17 0.36
CA LEU A 15 -35.05 49.73 1.44
C LEU A 15 -34.87 48.20 1.32
N SER A 16 -33.64 47.84 0.98
CA SER A 16 -32.95 46.59 1.27
C SER A 16 -33.60 45.70 2.33
N GLY A 17 -33.99 44.50 1.92
CA GLY A 17 -34.41 43.41 2.79
C GLY A 17 -34.05 42.06 2.18
N VAL A 18 -32.78 41.89 1.80
CA VAL A 18 -32.26 40.53 1.55
C VAL A 18 -32.21 39.85 2.91
N PHE A 19 -33.14 38.93 3.15
CA PHE A 19 -33.05 37.98 4.24
C PHE A 19 -31.83 37.08 3.97
N ALA A 20 -30.66 37.54 4.41
CA ALA A 20 -29.53 36.67 4.61
C ALA A 20 -29.84 35.81 5.84
N PHE A 21 -30.48 34.67 5.62
CA PHE A 21 -30.33 33.55 6.54
C PHE A 21 -28.87 33.08 6.43
N SER A 22 -27.98 33.70 7.21
CA SER A 22 -26.72 33.07 7.58
C SER A 22 -27.09 31.94 8.53
N ALA A 23 -27.42 30.78 7.97
CA ALA A 23 -27.35 29.54 8.71
C ALA A 23 -25.87 29.37 9.06
N CYS A 24 -25.54 29.70 10.31
CA CYS A 24 -24.30 29.34 10.95
C CYS A 24 -24.34 27.81 11.17
N GLY A 25 -24.09 27.06 10.10
CA GLY A 25 -23.54 25.73 10.19
C GLY A 25 -22.04 25.91 10.15
N ASN A 26 -21.36 25.62 11.27
CA ASN A 26 -19.94 25.30 11.23
C ASN A 26 -19.79 24.06 10.35
N ASP A 27 -19.73 24.25 9.04
CA ASP A 27 -19.00 23.34 8.18
C ASP A 27 -17.53 23.62 8.43
N GLU A 28 -17.03 23.12 9.57
CA GLU A 28 -15.64 22.68 9.62
C GLU A 28 -15.54 21.51 8.66
N SER A 29 -15.51 21.87 7.38
CA SER A 29 -15.09 21.03 6.29
C SER A 29 -13.62 20.75 6.56
N TYR A 30 -13.36 19.74 7.40
CA TYR A 30 -12.12 19.00 7.32
C TYR A 30 -11.93 18.71 5.82
N PRO A 31 -10.86 19.23 5.21
CA PRO A 31 -10.71 19.16 3.77
C PRO A 31 -10.77 17.69 3.40
N ASN A 32 -11.79 17.31 2.62
CA ASN A 32 -11.98 16.02 1.94
C ASN A 32 -10.80 15.09 2.20
N SER A 33 -10.83 14.32 3.31
CA SER A 33 -9.63 13.65 3.82
C SER A 33 -9.14 12.72 2.72
N THR A 34 -8.08 13.12 2.02
CA THR A 34 -7.54 12.33 0.91
C THR A 34 -7.09 11.02 1.52
N VAL A 35 -7.70 9.92 1.09
CA VAL A 35 -7.34 8.60 1.58
C VAL A 35 -6.02 8.17 0.95
N THR A 36 -5.17 7.55 1.75
CA THR A 36 -3.90 6.99 1.30
C THR A 36 -4.00 5.48 1.36
N ILE A 37 -3.59 4.82 0.27
CA ILE A 37 -3.46 3.37 0.20
C ILE A 37 -1.98 3.03 0.23
N ALA A 38 -1.52 2.36 1.28
CA ALA A 38 -0.10 2.03 1.44
C ALA A 38 0.13 0.81 2.32
N MET A 39 1.32 0.22 2.19
CA MET A 39 1.77 -0.88 3.03
C MET A 39 2.15 -0.38 4.42
N ALA A 40 1.84 -1.20 5.44
CA ALA A 40 2.34 -0.97 6.79
C ALA A 40 2.61 -2.30 7.51
N THR A 41 3.54 -2.27 8.44
CA THR A 41 3.81 -3.35 9.39
C THR A 41 3.17 -3.00 10.73
N VAL A 42 2.46 -3.94 11.31
CA VAL A 42 1.87 -3.79 12.64
C VAL A 42 2.97 -3.96 13.67
N GLU A 43 3.02 -3.05 14.63
CA GLU A 43 3.91 -3.10 15.76
C GLU A 43 3.12 -2.99 17.06
N ASN A 44 3.66 -3.60 18.12
CA ASN A 44 3.06 -3.53 19.45
C ASN A 44 4.17 -3.49 20.49
N GLN A 45 4.23 -2.39 21.24
CA GLN A 45 5.21 -2.21 22.30
C GLN A 45 4.50 -2.12 23.66
N PRO A 46 5.04 -2.74 24.74
CA PRO A 46 4.33 -2.87 26.01
C PRO A 46 3.88 -1.56 26.68
N GLN A 47 4.49 -0.44 26.34
CA GLN A 47 4.13 0.88 26.87
C GLN A 47 2.87 1.48 26.22
N TYR A 48 2.39 0.93 25.11
CA TYR A 48 1.18 1.37 24.43
C TYR A 48 0.02 0.39 24.70
N ASP A 49 -1.21 0.89 24.70
CA ASP A 49 -2.43 0.13 25.00
C ASP A 49 -3.11 -0.46 23.75
N ALA A 50 -2.56 -0.18 22.57
CA ALA A 50 -3.04 -0.64 21.28
C ALA A 50 -1.88 -0.86 20.29
N PRO A 51 -2.03 -1.74 19.30
CA PRO A 51 -1.08 -1.84 18.21
C PRO A 51 -1.06 -0.55 17.39
N TYR A 52 0.09 -0.25 16.80
CA TYR A 52 0.27 0.87 15.89
C TYR A 52 0.84 0.37 14.56
N LEU A 53 0.90 1.25 13.57
CA LEU A 53 1.35 0.89 12.22
C LEU A 53 2.65 1.60 11.89
N VAL A 54 3.55 0.93 11.18
CA VAL A 54 4.81 1.50 10.67
C VAL A 54 4.78 1.41 9.16
N LEU A 55 4.81 2.56 8.49
CA LEU A 55 4.92 2.65 7.04
C LEU A 55 6.33 2.24 6.58
N ASP A 56 6.47 1.93 5.29
CA ASP A 56 7.75 1.50 4.70
C ASP A 56 8.84 2.56 4.71
N ASN A 57 8.47 3.83 4.87
CA ASN A 57 9.39 4.93 5.08
C ASN A 57 9.82 5.09 6.56
N GLY A 58 9.36 4.21 7.46
CA GLY A 58 9.65 4.22 8.89
C GLY A 58 8.72 5.09 9.74
N GLU A 59 7.78 5.83 9.14
CA GLU A 59 6.85 6.66 9.90
C GLU A 59 5.86 5.81 10.70
N LYS A 60 5.73 6.14 11.99
CA LYS A 60 4.79 5.48 12.90
C LYS A 60 3.44 6.20 12.90
N LEU A 61 2.37 5.44 12.72
CA LEU A 61 0.99 5.94 12.70
C LEU A 61 0.23 5.45 13.92
N TRP A 62 -0.36 6.38 14.66
CA TRP A 62 -1.24 6.08 15.79
C TRP A 62 -2.71 6.06 15.36
N VAL A 63 -3.43 4.99 15.70
CA VAL A 63 -4.83 4.80 15.27
C VAL A 63 -5.79 5.40 16.29
N VAL A 64 -6.25 6.63 16.06
CA VAL A 64 -7.20 7.34 16.93
C VAL A 64 -8.66 7.12 16.52
N GLN A 65 -8.89 6.76 15.26
CA GLN A 65 -10.20 6.41 14.72
C GLN A 65 -10.08 5.15 13.88
N HIS A 66 -11.12 4.32 13.81
CA HIS A 66 -11.12 3.14 12.96
C HIS A 66 -12.54 2.76 12.54
N ILE A 67 -12.70 2.29 11.30
CA ILE A 67 -13.97 1.74 10.78
C ILE A 67 -13.97 0.21 10.92
N VAL A 68 -12.80 -0.41 10.75
CA VAL A 68 -12.60 -1.86 10.84
C VAL A 68 -11.95 -2.27 12.16
N PRO A 69 -12.11 -3.53 12.62
CA PRO A 69 -11.40 -4.05 13.78
C PRO A 69 -9.89 -4.07 13.54
N TYR A 70 -9.08 -3.62 14.50
CA TYR A 70 -7.61 -3.63 14.37
C TYR A 70 -6.86 -4.00 15.66
N ARG A 71 -7.54 -3.94 16.82
CA ARG A 71 -6.91 -4.14 18.14
C ARG A 71 -6.29 -5.53 18.32
N ASP A 72 -6.78 -6.52 17.58
CA ASP A 72 -6.28 -7.89 17.65
C ASP A 72 -5.10 -8.16 16.72
N LEU A 73 -4.71 -7.20 15.87
CA LEU A 73 -3.54 -7.34 15.00
C LEU A 73 -2.27 -7.57 15.84
N LYS A 74 -1.40 -8.44 15.34
CA LYS A 74 -0.18 -8.88 16.03
C LYS A 74 1.04 -8.19 15.45
N ALA A 75 2.03 -7.93 16.30
CA ALA A 75 3.31 -7.39 15.87
C ALA A 75 3.92 -8.29 14.77
N GLY A 76 4.46 -7.66 13.72
CA GLY A 76 4.98 -8.32 12.53
C GLY A 76 3.92 -8.68 11.48
N GLU A 77 2.62 -8.53 11.75
CA GLU A 77 1.61 -8.66 10.69
C GLU A 77 1.76 -7.53 9.68
N ARG A 78 1.61 -7.88 8.41
CA ARG A 78 1.76 -6.94 7.30
C ARG A 78 0.38 -6.63 6.73
N ILE A 79 0.10 -5.36 6.48
CA ILE A 79 -1.18 -4.91 5.93
C ILE A 79 -0.99 -4.04 4.70
N PHE A 80 -1.95 -4.12 3.78
CA PHE A 80 -2.20 -3.13 2.76
C PHE A 80 -3.43 -2.34 3.19
N GLY A 81 -3.23 -1.10 3.62
CA GLY A 81 -4.24 -0.35 4.38
C GLY A 81 -4.70 0.92 3.68
N ASN A 82 -5.90 1.35 4.06
CA ASN A 82 -6.52 2.61 3.69
C ASN A 82 -6.59 3.53 4.91
N TYR A 83 -5.86 4.63 4.84
CA TYR A 83 -5.67 5.57 5.94
C TYR A 83 -6.23 6.94 5.59
N SER A 84 -6.83 7.62 6.57
CA SER A 84 -7.00 9.07 6.53
C SER A 84 -6.06 9.70 7.55
N PHE A 85 -5.11 10.51 7.09
CA PHE A 85 -4.24 11.29 7.95
C PHE A 85 -5.03 12.47 8.54
N LEU A 86 -5.10 12.56 9.86
CA LEU A 86 -5.94 13.55 10.55
C LEU A 86 -5.12 14.74 11.04
N GLU A 87 -4.05 14.45 11.78
CA GLU A 87 -3.17 15.45 12.39
C GLU A 87 -1.80 14.86 12.68
N VAL A 88 -0.83 15.73 13.01
CA VAL A 88 0.51 15.32 13.44
C VAL A 88 0.41 14.55 14.76
N GLY A 89 1.17 13.46 14.87
CA GLY A 89 1.20 12.64 16.07
C GLY A 89 2.08 13.22 17.17
N GLU A 90 2.05 12.56 18.33
CA GLU A 90 2.91 12.88 19.48
C GLU A 90 3.67 11.62 19.92
N SER A 91 4.57 11.75 20.91
CA SER A 91 5.25 10.58 21.53
C SER A 91 5.99 9.66 20.56
N GLY A 92 6.55 10.22 19.47
CA GLY A 92 7.29 9.45 18.46
C GLY A 92 6.42 8.89 17.32
N PHE A 93 5.12 9.20 17.29
CA PHE A 93 4.26 8.96 16.14
C PHE A 93 4.30 10.16 15.19
N ALA A 94 4.44 9.89 13.89
CA ALA A 94 4.43 10.93 12.86
C ALA A 94 3.01 11.51 12.69
N TYR A 95 1.99 10.66 12.73
CA TYR A 95 0.60 11.05 12.50
C TYR A 95 -0.41 10.27 13.35
N ASN A 96 -1.48 10.97 13.73
CA ASN A 96 -2.73 10.36 14.15
C ASN A 96 -3.60 10.10 12.92
N ILE A 97 -4.14 8.88 12.81
CA ILE A 97 -4.90 8.46 11.62
C ILE A 97 -6.28 7.90 11.97
N ARG A 98 -7.15 7.90 10.95
CA ARG A 98 -8.29 6.97 10.86
C ARG A 98 -7.92 5.77 10.00
N LEU A 99 -8.04 4.56 10.53
CA LEU A 99 -7.95 3.32 9.75
C LEU A 99 -9.30 3.00 9.11
N ASN A 100 -9.42 3.23 7.80
CA ASN A 100 -10.67 3.06 7.08
C ASN A 100 -10.90 1.60 6.68
N ASP A 101 -9.85 0.94 6.21
CA ASP A 101 -9.91 -0.45 5.78
C ASP A 101 -8.49 -1.05 5.66
N TYR A 102 -8.37 -2.37 5.61
CA TYR A 102 -7.12 -3.06 5.24
C TYR A 102 -7.33 -4.49 4.75
N ALA A 103 -6.31 -5.05 4.11
CA ALA A 103 -6.15 -6.46 3.82
C ALA A 103 -4.85 -6.98 4.43
N LEU A 104 -4.85 -8.20 4.98
CA LEU A 104 -3.63 -8.87 5.44
C LEU A 104 -2.78 -9.28 4.24
N VAL A 105 -1.49 -9.04 4.33
CA VAL A 105 -0.50 -9.43 3.33
C VAL A 105 0.35 -10.55 3.88
N SER A 106 0.50 -11.63 3.10
CA SER A 106 1.38 -12.73 3.49
C SER A 106 2.83 -12.27 3.45
N VAL A 107 3.56 -12.50 4.54
CA VAL A 107 5.00 -12.32 4.61
C VAL A 107 5.67 -13.66 4.39
N GLN A 108 6.66 -13.72 3.50
CA GLN A 108 7.40 -14.93 3.19
C GLN A 108 8.91 -14.67 3.25
N GLU A 109 9.66 -15.70 3.61
CA GLU A 109 11.13 -15.67 3.59
C GLU A 109 11.65 -15.99 2.19
N ILE A 110 12.86 -15.55 1.89
CA ILE A 110 13.60 -16.00 0.70
C ILE A 110 14.04 -17.45 0.92
N ILE A 111 13.93 -18.28 -0.12
CA ILE A 111 14.34 -19.70 -0.07
C ILE A 111 15.45 -20.01 -1.08
N GLY A 112 16.29 -21.00 -0.76
CA GLY A 112 17.27 -21.54 -1.70
C GLY A 112 16.60 -22.39 -2.77
N LEU A 113 16.97 -22.18 -4.04
CA LEU A 113 16.57 -23.00 -5.17
C LEU A 113 17.74 -23.91 -5.57
N ASN A 114 17.50 -25.22 -5.55
CA ASN A 114 18.48 -26.26 -5.83
C ASN A 114 17.84 -27.41 -6.64
N PRO A 115 18.63 -28.40 -7.11
CA PRO A 115 18.11 -29.47 -7.95
C PRO A 115 16.99 -30.30 -7.32
N ASP A 116 16.98 -30.43 -5.98
CA ASP A 116 15.99 -31.26 -5.27
C ASP A 116 14.62 -30.59 -5.18
N ASN A 117 14.55 -29.26 -5.13
CA ASN A 117 13.31 -28.52 -4.97
C ASN A 117 12.83 -27.76 -6.23
N MET A 118 13.64 -27.72 -7.30
CA MET A 118 13.35 -26.91 -8.49
C MET A 118 12.00 -27.22 -9.15
N ASP A 119 11.62 -28.50 -9.20
CA ASP A 119 10.36 -28.93 -9.80
C ASP A 119 9.16 -28.52 -8.96
N SER A 120 9.31 -28.53 -7.62
CA SER A 120 8.25 -28.14 -6.70
C SER A 120 8.06 -26.62 -6.66
N ILE A 121 9.15 -25.86 -6.71
CA ILE A 121 9.13 -24.39 -6.76
C ILE A 121 8.58 -23.91 -8.12
N GLY A 122 8.94 -24.59 -9.20
CA GLY A 122 8.50 -24.28 -10.56
C GLY A 122 9.13 -23.01 -11.14
N ASN A 123 8.72 -22.68 -12.36
CA ASN A 123 9.05 -21.43 -13.04
C ASN A 123 7.95 -21.09 -14.08
N MET A 124 6.69 -21.24 -13.68
CA MET A 124 5.57 -20.97 -14.57
C MET A 124 5.43 -19.48 -14.84
N LYS A 125 4.82 -19.15 -15.97
CA LYS A 125 4.51 -17.76 -16.32
C LYS A 125 3.57 -17.13 -15.30
N VAL A 126 3.87 -15.90 -14.89
CA VAL A 126 3.08 -15.13 -13.92
C VAL A 126 2.82 -13.71 -14.42
N GLN A 127 1.65 -13.17 -14.11
CA GLN A 127 1.33 -11.78 -14.41
C GLN A 127 1.62 -10.93 -13.18
N ILE A 128 2.63 -10.07 -13.29
CA ILE A 128 2.98 -9.08 -12.26
C ILE A 128 2.23 -7.78 -12.57
N LYS A 129 1.47 -7.27 -11.59
CA LYS A 129 0.85 -5.94 -11.65
C LYS A 129 1.86 -4.89 -11.18
N ASP A 130 2.46 -5.11 -10.02
CA ASP A 130 3.40 -4.20 -9.38
C ASP A 130 4.49 -4.98 -8.64
N MET A 131 5.71 -4.45 -8.61
CA MET A 131 6.82 -4.99 -7.86
C MET A 131 7.72 -3.84 -7.42
N TRP A 132 7.97 -3.72 -6.12
CA TRP A 132 8.83 -2.67 -5.58
C TRP A 132 9.47 -3.10 -4.25
N PRO A 133 10.75 -2.77 -4.02
CA PRO A 133 11.38 -2.95 -2.73
C PRO A 133 10.97 -1.84 -1.75
N SER A 134 10.99 -2.17 -0.47
CA SER A 134 11.09 -1.26 0.66
C SER A 134 12.33 -1.61 1.49
N ASN A 135 12.51 -0.95 2.64
CA ASN A 135 13.68 -1.20 3.49
C ASN A 135 13.77 -2.66 3.96
N GLU A 136 12.64 -3.33 4.19
CA GLU A 136 12.62 -4.70 4.72
C GLU A 136 12.09 -5.73 3.71
N TYR A 137 11.30 -5.32 2.71
CA TYR A 137 10.54 -6.26 1.88
C TYR A 137 10.69 -6.01 0.38
N LEU A 138 10.63 -7.07 -0.43
CA LEU A 138 10.17 -6.98 -1.81
C LEU A 138 8.65 -7.19 -1.83
N ASN A 139 7.90 -6.17 -2.22
CA ASN A 139 6.44 -6.24 -2.31
C ASN A 139 6.04 -6.59 -3.74
N VAL A 140 5.10 -7.53 -3.89
CA VAL A 140 4.65 -8.01 -5.20
C VAL A 140 3.13 -8.10 -5.23
N ARG A 141 2.52 -7.36 -6.15
CA ARG A 141 1.13 -7.53 -6.55
C ARG A 141 1.08 -8.28 -7.87
N PHE A 142 0.34 -9.38 -7.91
CA PHE A 142 0.35 -10.32 -9.03
C PHE A 142 -1.02 -10.96 -9.24
N MET A 143 -1.18 -11.67 -10.35
CA MET A 143 -2.35 -12.49 -10.60
C MET A 143 -2.02 -13.97 -10.37
N LEU A 144 -2.89 -14.66 -9.65
CA LEU A 144 -2.81 -16.10 -9.40
C LEU A 144 -4.08 -16.81 -9.85
N ASN A 145 -3.96 -18.09 -10.19
CA ASN A 145 -5.12 -18.91 -10.47
C ASN A 145 -5.95 -19.10 -9.20
N PHE A 146 -7.26 -18.92 -9.30
CA PHE A 146 -8.14 -19.21 -8.18
C PHE A 146 -7.94 -20.68 -7.73
N PRO A 147 -7.69 -20.95 -6.43
CA PRO A 147 -7.30 -22.28 -5.96
C PRO A 147 -8.30 -23.37 -6.33
N SER A 148 -7.86 -24.31 -7.18
CA SER A 148 -8.60 -25.51 -7.58
C SER A 148 -7.70 -26.43 -8.44
N PRO A 149 -7.07 -27.49 -7.89
CA PRO A 149 -7.32 -28.07 -6.57
C PRO A 149 -6.52 -27.45 -5.42
N GLN A 150 -5.35 -26.87 -5.70
CA GLN A 150 -4.41 -26.41 -4.65
C GLN A 150 -4.09 -24.93 -4.80
N LYS A 151 -3.80 -24.26 -3.68
CA LYS A 151 -3.41 -22.85 -3.71
C LYS A 151 -2.10 -22.68 -4.50
N PRO A 152 -2.04 -21.80 -5.51
CA PRO A 152 -0.78 -21.43 -6.15
C PRO A 152 0.23 -20.88 -5.15
N ILE A 153 1.51 -21.02 -5.48
CA ILE A 153 2.62 -20.48 -4.71
C ILE A 153 3.41 -19.49 -5.56
N LEU A 154 3.93 -18.46 -4.89
CA LEU A 154 4.87 -17.51 -5.44
C LEU A 154 6.01 -17.41 -4.43
N ASN A 155 7.22 -17.78 -4.85
CA ASN A 155 8.42 -17.72 -4.02
C ASN A 155 9.40 -16.70 -4.58
N LEU A 156 10.16 -16.06 -3.70
CA LEU A 156 11.38 -15.34 -4.04
C LEU A 156 12.56 -16.24 -3.66
N VAL A 157 13.44 -16.51 -4.62
CA VAL A 157 14.49 -17.52 -4.44
C VAL A 157 15.86 -17.01 -4.78
N VAL A 158 16.86 -17.60 -4.13
CA VAL A 158 18.28 -17.52 -4.51
C VAL A 158 18.62 -18.78 -5.29
N ASN A 159 19.08 -18.64 -6.53
CA ASN A 159 19.41 -19.79 -7.37
C ASN A 159 20.82 -20.30 -7.05
N GLU A 160 20.91 -21.39 -6.31
CA GLU A 160 22.18 -22.00 -5.86
C GLU A 160 22.86 -22.83 -6.96
N MET A 161 22.21 -22.99 -8.11
CA MET A 161 22.71 -23.78 -9.24
C MET A 161 23.52 -22.95 -10.25
N ILE A 162 23.50 -21.61 -10.12
CA ILE A 162 24.24 -20.70 -10.99
C ILE A 162 25.43 -20.07 -10.23
N PRO A 163 26.53 -19.75 -10.92
CA PRO A 163 27.65 -19.06 -10.28
C PRO A 163 27.25 -17.69 -9.75
N TRP A 164 27.87 -17.29 -8.64
CA TRP A 164 27.75 -15.94 -8.11
C TRP A 164 28.22 -14.89 -9.12
N THR A 165 27.53 -13.77 -9.12
CA THR A 165 27.80 -12.60 -9.96
C THR A 165 28.48 -11.51 -9.14
N GLU A 166 29.67 -11.07 -9.56
CA GLU A 166 30.41 -9.98 -8.93
C GLU A 166 30.05 -8.60 -9.53
N ASP A 167 28.76 -8.31 -9.73
CA ASP A 167 28.32 -7.00 -10.23
C ASP A 167 27.87 -6.02 -9.12
N GLY A 168 27.81 -6.52 -7.89
CA GLY A 168 27.39 -5.77 -6.70
C GLY A 168 25.87 -5.70 -6.54
N TYR A 169 25.10 -6.49 -7.29
CA TYR A 169 23.66 -6.64 -7.08
C TYR A 169 23.37 -8.00 -6.43
N ALA A 170 22.31 -8.08 -5.63
CA ALA A 170 21.73 -9.38 -5.30
C ALA A 170 20.95 -9.92 -6.51
N HIS A 171 21.09 -11.20 -6.81
CA HIS A 171 20.34 -11.86 -7.90
C HIS A 171 19.34 -12.81 -7.30
N LEU A 172 18.06 -12.45 -7.44
CA LEU A 172 16.92 -13.21 -6.96
C LEU A 172 16.03 -13.60 -8.13
N GLU A 173 15.24 -14.65 -7.96
CA GLU A 173 14.26 -15.07 -8.96
C GLU A 173 12.88 -15.19 -8.35
N LEU A 174 11.88 -14.69 -9.06
CA LEU A 174 10.49 -14.87 -8.68
C LEU A 174 9.93 -16.11 -9.38
N ARG A 175 9.54 -17.12 -8.60
CA ARG A 175 9.10 -18.41 -9.12
C ARG A 175 7.64 -18.66 -8.77
N TYR A 176 6.81 -18.80 -9.81
CA TYR A 176 5.40 -19.10 -9.68
C TYR A 176 5.12 -20.57 -10.03
N ASN A 177 4.24 -21.20 -9.26
CA ASN A 177 3.68 -22.50 -9.55
C ASN A 177 2.18 -22.49 -9.21
N ASN A 178 1.33 -22.79 -10.19
CA ASN A 178 -0.11 -22.82 -9.98
C ASN A 178 -0.59 -24.05 -9.20
N ASN A 179 0.29 -25.01 -8.87
CA ASN A 179 -0.04 -26.28 -8.23
C ASN A 179 -1.20 -27.02 -8.91
N GLY A 180 -1.21 -26.99 -10.24
CA GLY A 180 -2.27 -27.58 -11.07
C GLY A 180 -3.55 -26.76 -11.15
N SER A 181 -3.62 -25.58 -10.51
CA SER A 181 -4.81 -24.74 -10.56
C SER A 181 -4.97 -24.01 -11.89
N GLN A 182 -6.14 -24.18 -12.50
CA GLN A 182 -6.52 -23.57 -13.78
C GLN A 182 -7.70 -22.60 -13.66
N GLY A 183 -8.08 -22.25 -12.42
CA GLY A 183 -9.15 -21.29 -12.16
C GLY A 183 -8.86 -19.91 -12.75
N ARG A 184 -9.92 -19.08 -12.82
CA ARG A 184 -9.80 -17.68 -13.24
C ARG A 184 -8.69 -16.96 -12.47
N LEU A 185 -8.05 -15.99 -13.09
CA LEU A 185 -7.06 -15.17 -12.41
C LEU A 185 -7.74 -14.24 -11.40
N VAL A 186 -7.17 -14.19 -10.20
CA VAL A 186 -7.53 -13.25 -9.12
C VAL A 186 -6.27 -12.53 -8.66
N PRO A 187 -6.39 -11.29 -8.16
CA PRO A 187 -5.24 -10.54 -7.65
C PRO A 187 -4.76 -11.10 -6.31
N GLY A 188 -3.46 -11.01 -6.07
CA GLY A 188 -2.80 -11.35 -4.83
C GLY A 188 -1.71 -10.34 -4.47
N MET A 189 -1.37 -10.30 -3.19
CA MET A 189 -0.31 -9.46 -2.63
C MET A 189 0.56 -10.30 -1.69
N VAL A 190 1.88 -10.15 -1.81
CA VAL A 190 2.87 -10.77 -0.93
C VAL A 190 4.02 -9.81 -0.66
N SER A 191 4.59 -9.88 0.54
CA SER A 191 5.85 -9.23 0.89
C SER A 191 6.89 -10.30 1.20
N PHE A 192 8.02 -10.27 0.52
CA PHE A 192 9.16 -11.15 0.82
C PHE A 192 10.15 -10.39 1.68
N LYS A 193 10.53 -10.91 2.85
CA LYS A 193 11.60 -10.32 3.66
C LYS A 193 12.92 -10.40 2.90
N LEU A 194 13.63 -9.30 2.86
CA LEU A 194 14.90 -9.19 2.13
C LEU A 194 16.10 -9.57 2.99
N ASP A 195 16.04 -9.38 4.31
CA ASP A 195 17.14 -9.67 5.25
C ASP A 195 18.50 -9.15 4.73
N ASP A 196 19.46 -10.05 4.48
CA ASP A 196 20.81 -9.75 3.97
C ASP A 196 20.81 -9.13 2.54
N TYR A 197 19.70 -9.22 1.82
CA TYR A 197 19.49 -8.65 0.49
C TYR A 197 18.83 -7.26 0.53
N SER A 198 18.58 -6.73 1.72
CA SER A 198 17.91 -5.44 1.92
C SER A 198 18.83 -4.24 1.64
N PRO A 199 18.27 -3.02 1.50
CA PRO A 199 19.06 -1.78 1.41
C PRO A 199 19.95 -1.50 2.62
N GLU A 200 19.74 -2.17 3.76
CA GLU A 200 20.62 -2.03 4.93
C GLU A 200 22.01 -2.64 4.68
N ASN A 201 22.11 -3.59 3.76
CA ASN A 201 23.39 -4.14 3.34
C ASN A 201 24.14 -3.14 2.44
N SER A 202 25.07 -2.39 3.04
CA SER A 202 25.88 -1.38 2.36
C SER A 202 26.80 -1.90 1.25
N GLU A 203 26.98 -3.23 1.15
CA GLU A 203 27.77 -3.85 0.07
C GLU A 203 26.97 -3.98 -1.24
N LEU A 204 25.63 -3.89 -1.16
CA LEU A 204 24.74 -4.04 -2.31
C LEU A 204 24.44 -2.69 -2.97
N LYS A 205 24.58 -2.65 -4.30
CA LYS A 205 24.10 -1.56 -5.16
C LYS A 205 22.61 -1.63 -5.43
N GLY A 206 21.96 -2.74 -5.05
CA GLY A 206 20.57 -3.02 -5.37
C GLY A 206 20.28 -4.50 -5.54
N ILE A 207 19.08 -4.79 -6.03
CA ILE A 207 18.60 -6.14 -6.31
C ILE A 207 18.16 -6.27 -7.77
N LYS A 208 18.38 -7.45 -8.34
CA LYS A 208 17.90 -7.87 -9.64
C LYS A 208 16.96 -9.05 -9.46
N VAL A 209 15.74 -8.93 -9.95
CA VAL A 209 14.70 -9.95 -9.81
C VAL A 209 14.34 -10.49 -11.18
N LEU A 210 14.70 -11.74 -11.46
CA LEU A 210 14.32 -12.44 -12.68
C LEU A 210 12.86 -12.92 -12.56
N VAL A 211 12.08 -12.69 -13.61
CA VAL A 211 10.66 -13.06 -13.67
C VAL A 211 10.37 -13.71 -15.02
N ASN A 212 9.55 -14.76 -15.03
CA ASN A 212 8.97 -15.35 -16.24
C ASN A 212 7.54 -14.78 -16.47
N PRO A 213 7.36 -13.71 -17.27
CA PRO A 213 6.06 -13.07 -17.44
C PRO A 213 5.15 -13.84 -18.40
N VAL A 214 3.83 -13.61 -18.26
CA VAL A 214 2.82 -14.11 -19.23
C VAL A 214 3.00 -13.53 -20.64
N ASP A 215 3.41 -12.26 -20.76
CA ASP A 215 3.40 -11.52 -22.03
C ASP A 215 4.75 -11.51 -22.77
N GLY A 216 5.67 -12.43 -22.46
CA GLY A 216 6.95 -12.48 -23.17
C GLY A 216 7.97 -13.45 -22.60
N GLU A 217 9.23 -13.22 -22.97
CA GLU A 217 10.38 -13.95 -22.43
C GLU A 217 10.72 -13.53 -21.00
N GLU A 218 11.56 -14.30 -20.34
CA GLU A 218 12.09 -13.95 -19.02
C GLU A 218 12.72 -12.55 -19.04
N LYS A 219 12.45 -11.77 -17.98
CA LYS A 219 12.96 -10.41 -17.84
C LYS A 219 13.45 -10.14 -16.43
N THR A 220 14.42 -9.24 -16.33
CA THR A 220 15.00 -8.82 -15.05
C THR A 220 14.50 -7.44 -14.67
N TYR A 221 13.90 -7.33 -13.49
CA TYR A 221 13.62 -6.06 -12.83
C TYR A 221 14.86 -5.64 -12.03
N ILE A 222 15.26 -4.38 -12.14
CA ILE A 222 16.46 -3.85 -11.48
C ILE A 222 16.04 -2.71 -10.58
N PHE A 223 16.34 -2.83 -9.29
CA PHE A 223 16.10 -1.79 -8.30
C PHE A 223 17.44 -1.41 -7.68
N SER A 224 17.77 -0.12 -7.67
CA SER A 224 19.05 0.37 -7.15
C SER A 224 18.89 0.91 -5.73
N TYR A 225 19.94 0.77 -4.93
CA TYR A 225 20.04 1.30 -3.57
C TYR A 225 20.90 2.58 -3.55
N PRO A 226 20.62 3.53 -2.63
CA PRO A 226 19.52 3.53 -1.67
C PRO A 226 18.15 3.79 -2.33
N LEU A 227 17.08 3.35 -1.69
CA LEU A 227 15.72 3.59 -2.16
C LEU A 227 15.35 5.07 -2.00
N THR A 228 14.83 5.68 -3.07
CA THR A 228 14.38 7.09 -3.08
C THR A 228 12.89 7.25 -2.82
N GLY A 229 12.13 6.14 -2.82
CA GLY A 229 10.67 6.12 -2.77
C GLY A 229 9.99 6.24 -4.14
N GLU A 230 10.73 6.51 -5.21
CA GLU A 230 10.19 6.62 -6.58
C GLU A 230 9.69 5.27 -7.12
N ASP A 231 10.22 4.16 -6.60
CA ASP A 231 9.80 2.80 -6.97
C ASP A 231 8.43 2.42 -6.37
N VAL A 232 7.92 3.18 -5.38
CA VAL A 232 6.64 2.87 -4.72
C VAL A 232 5.48 3.25 -5.62
N PRO A 233 4.62 2.30 -6.04
CA PRO A 233 3.49 2.61 -6.89
C PRO A 233 2.43 3.44 -6.17
N GLY A 234 1.73 4.30 -6.92
CA GLY A 234 0.53 4.97 -6.44
C GLY A 234 -0.66 4.01 -6.45
N PHE A 235 -1.31 3.83 -5.30
CA PHE A 235 -2.49 2.97 -5.16
C PHE A 235 -3.77 3.76 -4.89
N ASN A 236 -4.89 3.21 -5.34
CA ASN A 236 -6.23 3.75 -5.11
C ASN A 236 -7.12 2.73 -4.37
N PRO A 237 -8.28 3.14 -3.83
CA PRO A 237 -9.13 2.23 -3.03
C PRO A 237 -9.60 0.96 -3.75
N LEU A 238 -9.68 0.95 -5.09
CA LEU A 238 -10.04 -0.25 -5.85
C LEU A 238 -8.95 -1.32 -5.76
N ASP A 239 -7.68 -0.91 -5.74
CA ASP A 239 -6.54 -1.81 -5.61
C ASP A 239 -6.60 -2.62 -4.30
N LEU A 240 -7.08 -2.00 -3.22
CA LEU A 240 -7.31 -2.66 -1.94
C LEU A 240 -8.56 -3.56 -1.98
N ALA A 241 -9.67 -3.04 -2.53
CA ALA A 241 -10.93 -3.78 -2.61
C ALA A 241 -10.80 -5.08 -3.42
N GLU A 242 -9.94 -5.08 -4.44
CA GLU A 242 -9.64 -6.25 -5.27
C GLU A 242 -9.03 -7.43 -4.50
N LEU A 243 -8.35 -7.20 -3.36
CA LEU A 243 -7.66 -8.23 -2.59
C LEU A 243 -8.56 -8.96 -1.56
N LYS A 244 -9.86 -8.65 -1.54
CA LYS A 244 -10.83 -9.18 -0.58
C LYS A 244 -11.86 -10.09 -1.26
#